data_AF-A0A0D0BIL6-F1
#
_entry.id   AF-A0A0D0BIL6-F1
#
_cell.length_a   1.000
_cell.length_b   1.000
_cell.length_c   1.000
_cell.angle_alpha   90.00
_cell.angle_beta   90.00
_cell.angle_gamma   90.00
#
_symmetry.space_group_name_H-M   'P 1'
#
loop_
_entity.id
_entity.type
_entity.pdbx_description
1 polymer ?
#
loop_
_entity_poly.entity_id
_entity_poly.type
_entity_poly.pdbx_seq_one_letter_code
_entity_poly.pdbx_strand_id
1 'polypeptide(L)'
;IKPRGQYHNTDLPIPADSKWVKAFLSTAVLWARSQPNPWEMSESVMADALQDIFDVLYPNVKYTVNPNSAVFTVMQQRLSEWRSNIGSAALAVIVDFCSCIKD
;
A
#
# COMPACT_ATOMS: atom_id res chain seq x y z
N ILE A 1 -9.81 19.47 6.71
CA ILE A 1 -9.36 18.22 6.04
C ILE A 1 -8.02 17.85 6.67
N LYS A 2 -7.84 16.62 7.14
CA LYS A 2 -6.59 16.17 7.77
C LYS A 2 -5.48 16.06 6.69
N PRO A 3 -4.25 16.54 6.93
CA PRO A 3 -3.13 16.34 6.01
C PRO A 3 -2.84 14.84 5.81
N ARG A 4 -2.49 14.43 4.57
CA ARG A 4 -2.30 13.01 4.23
C ARG A 4 -1.31 12.30 5.16
N GLY A 5 -0.14 12.89 5.38
CA GLY A 5 0.89 12.31 6.25
C GLY A 5 0.51 12.13 7.72
N GLN A 6 -0.68 12.56 8.15
CA GLN A 6 -1.18 12.39 9.52
C GLN A 6 -2.26 11.30 9.63
N TYR A 7 -2.66 10.66 8.54
CA TYR A 7 -3.58 9.53 8.62
C TYR A 7 -2.88 8.31 9.22
N HIS A 8 -3.55 7.71 10.20
CA HIS A 8 -3.12 6.51 10.89
C HIS A 8 -4.25 5.48 10.90
N ASN A 9 -3.93 4.27 11.35
CA ASN A 9 -4.89 3.17 11.48
C ASN A 9 -6.16 3.54 12.29
N THR A 10 -6.07 4.50 13.21
CA THR A 10 -7.20 4.98 14.01
C THR A 10 -8.20 5.83 13.24
N ASP A 11 -7.82 6.35 12.07
CA ASP A 11 -8.68 7.16 11.20
C ASP A 11 -9.44 6.30 10.17
N LEU A 12 -9.22 4.99 10.16
CA LEU A 12 -9.91 4.07 9.26
C LEU A 12 -11.41 4.00 9.63
N PRO A 13 -12.30 3.82 8.63
CA PRO A 13 -13.73 3.62 8.88
C PRO A 13 -14.05 2.25 9.50
N ILE A 14 -13.02 1.42 9.69
CA ILE A 14 -13.08 0.05 10.18
C ILE A 14 -11.99 -0.14 11.24
N PRO A 15 -12.13 -1.13 12.13
CA PRO A 15 -11.05 -1.51 13.02
C PRO A 15 -9.83 -1.99 12.21
N ALA A 16 -8.63 -1.54 12.58
CA ALA A 16 -7.37 -2.01 12.01
C ALA A 16 -6.99 -3.42 12.51
N ASP A 17 -7.93 -4.36 12.36
CA ASP A 17 -7.87 -5.71 12.88
C ASP A 17 -7.17 -6.69 11.93
N SER A 18 -7.26 -7.99 12.23
CA SER A 18 -6.69 -9.01 11.36
C SER A 18 -7.28 -9.02 9.95
N LYS A 19 -8.54 -8.62 9.77
CA LYS A 19 -9.19 -8.57 8.45
C LYS A 19 -8.61 -7.43 7.63
N TRP A 20 -8.39 -6.26 8.25
CA TRP A 20 -7.67 -5.16 7.60
C TRP A 20 -6.28 -5.59 7.15
N VAL A 21 -5.49 -6.16 8.04
CA VAL A 21 -4.09 -6.50 7.74
C VAL A 21 -3.96 -7.68 6.78
N LYS A 22 -4.65 -8.79 7.06
CA LYS A 22 -4.47 -10.06 6.33
C LYS A 22 -5.31 -10.17 5.08
N ALA A 23 -6.46 -9.49 4.99
CA ALA A 23 -7.30 -9.53 3.80
C ALA A 23 -7.14 -8.26 2.97
N PHE A 24 -7.47 -7.09 3.54
CA PHE A 24 -7.47 -5.85 2.76
C PHE A 24 -6.07 -5.47 2.27
N LEU A 25 -5.11 -5.27 3.18
CA LEU A 25 -3.75 -4.86 2.79
C LEU A 25 -3.08 -5.90 1.89
N SER A 26 -3.25 -7.19 2.17
CA SER A 26 -2.64 -8.25 1.36
C SER A 26 -3.23 -8.30 -0.05
N THR A 27 -4.55 -8.14 -0.20
CA THR A 27 -5.21 -8.08 -1.51
C THR A 27 -4.79 -6.83 -2.28
N ALA A 28 -4.75 -5.68 -1.60
CA ALA A 28 -4.32 -4.41 -2.20
C ALA A 28 -2.86 -4.44 -2.66
N VAL A 29 -1.95 -5.03 -1.87
CA VAL A 29 -0.55 -5.22 -2.27
C VAL A 29 -0.44 -6.21 -3.43
N LEU A 30 -1.22 -7.30 -3.42
CA LEU A 30 -1.23 -8.28 -4.51
C LEU A 30 -1.67 -7.65 -5.83
N TRP A 31 -2.75 -6.86 -5.80
CA TRP A 31 -3.22 -6.08 -6.95
C TRP A 31 -2.16 -5.06 -7.41
N ALA A 32 -1.52 -4.33 -6.50
CA ALA A 32 -0.50 -3.35 -6.88
C ALA A 32 0.69 -4.01 -7.57
N ARG A 33 1.09 -5.21 -7.11
CA ARG A 33 2.17 -6.00 -7.71
C ARG A 33 1.83 -6.57 -9.08
N SER A 34 0.54 -6.76 -9.39
CA SER A 34 0.10 -7.27 -10.69
C SER A 34 0.00 -6.18 -11.76
N GLN A 35 0.24 -4.91 -11.42
CA GLN A 35 0.19 -3.82 -12.39
C GLN A 35 1.41 -3.84 -13.33
N PRO A 36 1.27 -3.38 -14.58
CA PRO A 36 2.38 -3.33 -15.54
C PRO A 36 3.60 -2.55 -15.03
N ASN A 37 3.34 -1.47 -14.29
CA ASN A 37 4.36 -0.72 -13.57
C ASN A 37 3.96 -0.58 -12.10
N PRO A 38 4.50 -1.42 -11.19
CA PRO A 38 4.16 -1.36 -9.76
C PRO A 38 4.80 -0.16 -9.04
N TRP A 39 5.67 0.61 -9.70
CA TRP A 39 6.35 1.78 -9.13
C TRP A 39 5.56 3.06 -9.37
N GLU A 40 4.94 3.18 -10.54
CA GLU A 40 4.19 4.36 -10.95
C GLU A 40 2.75 3.97 -11.25
N MET A 41 1.83 4.43 -10.42
CA MET A 41 0.40 4.23 -10.59
C MET A 41 -0.31 5.56 -10.36
N SER A 42 -1.32 5.86 -11.16
CA SER A 42 -2.14 7.04 -10.93
C SER A 42 -2.96 6.88 -9.65
N GLU A 43 -3.17 7.99 -8.94
CA GLU A 43 -3.99 7.98 -7.72
C GLU A 43 -5.44 7.56 -8.01
N SER A 44 -5.96 7.85 -9.21
CA SER A 44 -7.31 7.44 -9.60
C SER A 44 -7.43 5.92 -9.74
N VAL A 45 -6.51 5.28 -10.47
CA VAL A 45 -6.51 3.82 -10.67
C VAL A 45 -6.34 3.10 -9.34
N MET A 46 -5.49 3.63 -8.47
CA MET A 46 -5.34 3.09 -7.12
C MET A 46 -6.60 3.29 -6.28
N ALA A 47 -7.24 4.46 -6.33
CA ALA A 47 -8.47 4.70 -5.57
C ALA A 47 -9.60 3.77 -6.01
N ASP A 48 -9.79 3.59 -7.32
CA ASP A 48 -10.82 2.70 -7.88
C ASP A 48 -10.60 1.25 -7.44
N ALA A 49 -9.38 0.74 -7.58
CA ALA A 49 -9.07 -0.63 -7.15
C ALA A 49 -9.23 -0.83 -5.63
N LEU A 50 -8.85 0.16 -4.83
CA LEU A 50 -9.03 0.10 -3.39
C LEU A 50 -10.50 0.19 -2.99
N GLN A 51 -11.32 0.95 -3.73
CA GLN A 51 -12.77 0.97 -3.55
C GLN A 51 -13.36 -0.42 -3.80
N ASP A 52 -13.03 -1.07 -4.91
CA ASP A 52 -13.52 -2.40 -5.25
C ASP A 52 -13.15 -3.44 -4.18
N ILE A 53 -11.89 -3.44 -3.74
CA ILE A 53 -11.42 -4.32 -2.67
C ILE A 53 -12.13 -4.01 -1.35
N PHE A 54 -12.35 -2.73 -1.05
CA PHE A 54 -13.02 -2.31 0.18
C PHE A 54 -14.47 -2.78 0.19
N ASP A 55 -15.21 -2.59 -0.90
CA ASP A 55 -16.63 -2.97 -1.01
C ASP A 55 -16.83 -4.48 -0.92
N VAL A 56 -15.92 -5.27 -1.52
CA VAL A 56 -15.95 -6.74 -1.41
C VAL A 56 -15.70 -7.19 0.03
N LEU A 57 -14.73 -6.59 0.73
CA LEU A 57 -14.36 -7.02 2.07
C LEU A 57 -15.26 -6.43 3.16
N TYR A 58 -15.83 -5.26 2.95
CA TYR A 58 -16.63 -4.52 3.93
C TYR A 58 -17.97 -4.04 3.34
N PRO A 59 -18.81 -4.95 2.81
CA PRO A 59 -20.03 -4.57 2.08
C PRO A 59 -21.06 -3.80 2.93
N ASN A 60 -20.97 -3.89 4.26
CA ASN A 60 -21.86 -3.20 5.19
C ASN A 60 -21.33 -1.83 5.63
N VAL A 61 -20.15 -1.41 5.17
CA VAL A 61 -19.52 -0.14 5.55
C VAL A 61 -19.59 0.83 4.38
N LYS A 62 -20.44 1.86 4.50
CA LYS A 62 -20.52 2.92 3.50
C LYS A 62 -19.30 3.82 3.59
N TYR A 63 -18.37 3.68 2.65
CA TYR A 63 -17.15 4.48 2.60
C TYR A 63 -16.71 4.70 1.15
N THR A 64 -16.24 5.92 0.86
CA THR A 64 -15.68 6.26 -0.45
C THR A 64 -14.17 6.43 -0.32
N VAL A 65 -13.43 5.54 -0.97
CA VAL A 65 -11.99 5.61 -1.12
C VAL A 65 -11.67 6.65 -2.19
N ASN A 66 -10.92 7.67 -1.81
CA ASN A 66 -10.38 8.69 -2.70
C ASN A 66 -8.97 9.09 -2.25
N PRO A 67 -8.20 9.85 -3.04
CA PRO A 67 -6.81 10.17 -2.71
C PRO A 67 -6.58 10.91 -1.39
N ASN A 68 -7.64 11.50 -0.81
CA ASN A 68 -7.58 12.20 0.48
C ASN A 68 -8.26 11.42 1.61
N SER A 69 -8.60 10.15 1.38
CA SER A 69 -9.24 9.27 2.34
C SER A 69 -8.21 8.53 3.21
N ALA A 70 -8.62 8.10 4.40
CA ALA A 70 -7.76 7.35 5.32
C ALA A 70 -7.31 6.01 4.72
N VAL A 71 -8.24 5.27 4.10
CA VAL A 71 -7.94 3.97 3.47
C VAL A 71 -6.87 4.13 2.38
N PHE A 72 -7.04 5.11 1.49
CA PHE A 72 -6.07 5.39 0.44
C PHE A 72 -4.71 5.75 1.01
N THR A 73 -4.69 6.67 1.99
CA THR A 73 -3.42 7.19 2.50
C THR A 73 -2.63 6.14 3.27
N VAL A 74 -3.30 5.35 4.12
CA VAL A 74 -2.65 4.23 4.82
C VAL A 74 -2.13 3.21 3.82
N MET A 75 -2.90 2.90 2.77
CA MET A 75 -2.46 1.96 1.73
C MET A 75 -1.27 2.50 0.93
N GLN A 76 -1.28 3.78 0.56
CA GLN A 76 -0.17 4.45 -0.14
C GLN A 76 1.11 4.40 0.70
N GLN A 77 1.01 4.61 2.01
CA GLN A 77 2.14 4.44 2.93
C GLN A 77 2.66 3.00 2.91
N ARG A 78 1.78 2.00 3.06
CA ARG A 78 2.18 0.58 3.02
C ARG A 78 2.83 0.18 1.71
N LEU A 79 2.35 0.71 0.59
CA LEU A 79 2.95 0.45 -0.70
C LEU A 79 4.33 1.09 -0.83
N SER A 80 4.50 2.29 -0.29
CA SER A 80 5.80 2.96 -0.24
C SER A 80 6.80 2.18 0.61
N GLU A 81 6.40 1.70 1.79
CA GLU A 81 7.21 0.82 2.65
C GLU A 81 7.63 -0.46 1.91
N TRP A 82 6.68 -1.10 1.20
CA TRP A 82 6.97 -2.30 0.40
C TRP A 82 8.00 -2.03 -0.71
N ARG A 83 7.83 -0.94 -1.47
CA ARG A 83 8.76 -0.50 -2.52
C ARG A 83 10.16 -0.23 -1.97
N SER A 84 10.23 0.50 -0.85
CA SER A 84 11.50 0.80 -0.17
C SER A 84 12.20 -0.47 0.31
N ASN A 85 11.47 -1.43 0.86
CA ASN A 85 12.06 -2.70 1.31
C ASN A 85 12.70 -3.49 0.15
N ILE A 86 12.07 -3.51 -1.02
CA ILE A 86 12.67 -4.11 -2.24
C ILE A 86 13.94 -3.36 -2.63
N GLY A 87 13.87 -2.03 -2.69
CA GLY A 87 15.02 -1.19 -3.06
C GLY A 87 16.21 -1.39 -2.12
N SER A 88 15.97 -1.37 -0.81
CA SER A 88 17.00 -1.59 0.21
C SER A 88 17.61 -3.00 0.12
N ALA A 89 16.79 -4.03 -0.11
CA ALA A 89 17.29 -5.39 -0.27
C ALA A 89 18.18 -5.53 -1.52
N ALA A 90 17.76 -4.95 -2.65
CA ALA A 90 18.54 -4.95 -3.88
C ALA A 90 19.89 -4.21 -3.69
N LEU A 91 19.88 -3.06 -3.03
CA LEU A 91 21.10 -2.31 -2.70
C LEU A 91 22.06 -3.14 -1.83
N ALA A 92 21.55 -3.83 -0.81
CA ALA A 92 22.37 -4.67 0.05
C ALA A 92 23.08 -5.78 -0.75
N VAL A 93 22.37 -6.45 -1.66
CA VAL A 93 22.94 -7.50 -2.53
C VAL A 93 24.01 -6.94 -3.46
N ILE A 94 23.78 -5.76 -4.05
CA ILE A 94 24.76 -5.13 -4.96
C ILE A 94 26.03 -4.72 -4.19
N VAL A 95 25.87 -4.15 -2.99
CA VAL A 95 27.01 -3.76 -2.13
C VAL A 95 27.83 -4.97 -1.71
N ASP A 96 27.17 -6.08 -1.34
CA ASP A 96 27.82 -7.34 -0.99
C ASP A 96 28.64 -7.88 -2.18
N PHE A 97 27.99 -8.01 -3.35
CA PHE A 97 28.65 -8.46 -4.58
C PHE A 97 29.86 -7.60 -4.95
N CYS A 98 29.73 -6.27 -4.89
CA CYS A 98 30.82 -5.35 -5.19
C CYS A 98 31.96 -5.41 -4.17
N SER A 99 31.68 -5.84 -2.94
CA SER A 99 32.71 -6.03 -1.91
C SER A 99 33.52 -7.29 -2.18
N CYS A 100 32.88 -8.37 -2.66
CA CYS A 100 33.55 -9.62 -3.02
C CYS A 100 34.45 -9.53 -4.27
N ILE A 101 34.29 -8.51 -5.13
CA ILE A 101 35.08 -8.33 -6.35
C ILE A 101 36.38 -7.54 -6.11
N LYS A 102 36.50 -6.87 -4.95
CA LYS A 102 37.64 -5.99 -4.65
C LYS A 102 38.84 -6.71 -4.01
N ASP A 103 38.75 -8.03 -3.85
CA ASP A 103 39.83 -8.94 -3.45
C ASP A 103 40.25 -9.83 -4.63
#